data_AF-A0A2E7LAA0-F1
#
_entry.id   AF-A0A2E7LAA0-F1
#
_cell.length_a   1.000
_cell.length_b   1.000
_cell.length_c   1.000
_cell.angle_alpha   90.00
_cell.angle_beta   90.00
_cell.angle_gamma   90.00
#
_symmetry.space_group_name_H-M   'P 1'
#
loop_
_entity.id
_entity.type
_entity.pdbx_description
1 polymer ?
#
loop_
_entity_poly.entity_id
_entity_poly.type
_entity_poly.pdbx_seq_one_letter_code
_entity_poly.pdbx_strand_id
1 'polypeptide(L)'
;MPGITSVSHAYRVAIIAALCLKTSWAQEVPAPAAHAFHLQQGRLSATFRDNRLSPGRLSGIDSLLHIQSAPDFDAFDPEQTNASAGLNFEHIISGHRNPHNKFSPRQGRYTLHPVVPERSVVFVRRAEDSPWKMDSRLTCTVVKPHYIDFEFQCIPRDASLFGTRRYAILFFANYMNDVTNVALHFRGQTSANSGESWVAATAPKSHPDWNRGGNYRSLPASDLAYDSDTEFRLNSWSYDWPRFTQPFYFGRAANNMTMVLMFDRMHSNRDEIRFSLYKFKLPRRMRPAWDFQYVIRQIQTDQTYGFRGRLAWKPFVNPDDCLQEYHRWAAGLEQQTTQERQKRVQELRDTGATVFLRNGRVNEVSANRTKITDAQITLLANFKQMTDLSLEATRVSDAGAVHLRHLQQLEWLNLYRTQIGNQGLRSIGQLRRLTHLPIGATRVTDAGLTHLRNLKQLVYLGLRGNPITDAGVMQLSELRQLEGLHLGETRVGDKGIRILGTLRRLQKLWLDQTSVSDRAIDTLVQFQDLRELHIRQTRITAMGKARLKRQLPKCQLFDSAD
;
A
#
# COMPACT_ATOMS: atom_id res chain seq x y z
N MET A 1 21.80 56.16 -27.13
CA MET A 1 22.70 56.13 -25.96
C MET A 1 22.10 55.21 -24.90
N PRO A 2 22.96 54.46 -24.17
CA PRO A 2 22.64 53.24 -23.42
C PRO A 2 21.99 53.57 -22.05
N GLY A 3 21.51 52.66 -21.20
CA GLY A 3 21.69 51.23 -21.10
C GLY A 3 20.93 50.64 -19.89
N ILE A 4 21.17 49.34 -19.73
CA ILE A 4 20.56 48.33 -18.85
C ILE A 4 20.85 48.56 -17.36
N THR A 5 19.90 48.21 -16.47
CA THR A 5 20.12 47.31 -15.30
C THR A 5 18.79 46.94 -14.64
N SER A 6 18.42 45.67 -14.78
CA SER A 6 17.51 44.96 -13.88
C SER A 6 18.24 44.57 -12.60
N VAL A 7 17.53 44.39 -11.47
CA VAL A 7 17.62 43.19 -10.59
C VAL A 7 16.66 43.31 -9.38
N SER A 8 15.85 42.24 -9.23
CA SER A 8 15.26 41.64 -8.01
C SER A 8 14.20 42.38 -7.17
N HIS A 9 12.97 41.85 -7.16
CA HIS A 9 12.50 40.90 -6.12
C HIS A 9 11.03 40.57 -6.39
N ALA A 10 10.77 39.46 -7.08
CA ALA A 10 9.44 38.85 -7.17
C ALA A 10 9.57 37.38 -6.78
N TYR A 11 9.27 37.09 -5.51
CA TYR A 11 9.18 35.73 -5.00
C TYR A 11 7.93 35.05 -5.57
N ARG A 12 8.20 34.15 -6.53
CA ARG A 12 7.47 32.93 -6.91
C ARG A 12 6.15 32.68 -6.17
N VAL A 13 5.05 33.11 -6.79
CA VAL A 13 3.77 32.40 -6.73
C VAL A 13 3.78 31.41 -7.90
N ALA A 14 4.03 30.14 -7.64
CA ALA A 14 3.97 29.08 -8.64
C ALA A 14 3.03 27.96 -8.16
N ILE A 15 1.78 28.04 -8.63
CA ILE A 15 0.98 26.94 -9.19
C ILE A 15 1.12 25.58 -8.47
N ILE A 16 0.18 25.26 -7.59
CA ILE A 16 -0.24 23.86 -7.35
C ILE A 16 -1.77 23.84 -7.30
N ALA A 17 -2.37 23.96 -8.47
CA ALA A 17 -3.78 23.64 -8.70
C ALA A 17 -3.89 23.04 -10.10
N ALA A 18 -3.43 21.80 -10.26
CA ALA A 18 -3.80 20.94 -11.38
C ALA A 18 -3.39 19.49 -11.07
N LEU A 19 -4.15 18.55 -11.65
CA LEU A 19 -3.90 17.10 -11.75
C LEU A 19 -4.31 16.23 -10.53
N CYS A 20 -5.63 16.07 -10.33
CA CYS A 20 -6.21 14.73 -10.14
C CYS A 20 -6.18 13.96 -11.47
N LEU A 21 -5.01 13.91 -12.09
CA LEU A 21 -4.74 13.12 -13.28
C LEU A 21 -3.79 12.03 -12.84
N LYS A 22 -4.06 10.84 -13.34
CA LYS A 22 -3.29 9.62 -13.18
C LYS A 22 -1.89 9.77 -13.81
N THR A 23 -1.07 10.71 -13.36
CA THR A 23 0.32 10.81 -13.82
C THR A 23 1.10 9.70 -13.11
N SER A 24 1.57 8.75 -13.91
CA SER A 24 2.50 7.74 -13.41
C SER A 24 3.77 8.47 -12.97
N TRP A 25 4.36 8.09 -11.83
CA TRP A 25 5.69 8.58 -11.45
C TRP A 25 6.75 8.30 -12.53
N ALA A 26 6.47 7.42 -13.50
CA ALA A 26 7.32 7.18 -14.67
C ALA A 26 7.36 8.37 -15.66
N GLN A 27 6.49 9.38 -15.50
CA GLN A 27 6.52 10.63 -16.26
C GLN A 27 7.31 11.76 -15.56
N GLU A 28 7.65 11.62 -14.28
CA GLU A 28 8.25 12.68 -13.45
C GLU A 28 9.78 12.64 -13.37
N VAL A 29 10.48 11.99 -14.30
CA VAL A 29 11.95 11.93 -14.25
C VAL A 29 12.55 13.21 -14.85
N PRO A 30 13.18 14.10 -14.05
CA PRO A 30 13.50 15.45 -14.51
C PRO A 30 14.85 15.56 -15.24
N ALA A 31 15.71 14.55 -15.14
CA ALA A 31 17.05 14.54 -15.74
C ALA A 31 17.12 13.72 -17.03
N PRO A 32 17.95 14.12 -18.02
CA PRO A 32 18.12 13.35 -19.26
C PRO A 32 18.63 11.93 -18.97
N ALA A 33 18.17 10.98 -19.78
CA ALA A 33 18.61 9.60 -19.68
C ALA A 33 20.08 9.47 -20.12
N ALA A 34 20.87 8.66 -19.42
CA ALA A 34 22.20 8.27 -19.84
C ALA A 34 22.30 6.74 -19.98
N HIS A 35 23.36 6.27 -20.60
CA HIS A 35 23.53 4.84 -20.93
C HIS A 35 24.25 4.10 -19.81
N ALA A 36 25.11 4.81 -19.09
CA ALA A 36 25.81 4.31 -17.93
C ALA A 36 26.06 5.43 -16.92
N PHE A 37 26.11 5.06 -15.65
CA PHE A 37 26.61 5.90 -14.57
C PHE A 37 27.62 5.12 -13.75
N HIS A 38 28.69 5.80 -13.34
CA HIS A 38 29.68 5.27 -12.41
C HIS A 38 29.57 6.04 -11.11
N LEU A 39 29.35 5.33 -10.00
CA LEU A 39 29.17 5.94 -8.68
C LEU A 39 30.14 5.29 -7.69
N GLN A 40 30.80 6.12 -6.88
CA GLN A 40 31.71 5.66 -5.83
C GLN A 40 31.41 6.36 -4.52
N GLN A 41 31.17 5.60 -3.46
CA GLN A 41 30.96 6.12 -2.11
C GLN A 41 31.66 5.24 -1.08
N GLY A 42 32.50 5.84 -0.25
CA GLY A 42 33.27 5.11 0.75
C GLY A 42 34.21 4.10 0.09
N ARG A 43 33.99 2.82 0.37
CA ARG A 43 34.76 1.68 -0.13
C ARG A 43 34.09 0.96 -1.29
N LEU A 44 32.94 1.44 -1.80
CA LEU A 44 32.23 0.83 -2.92
C LEU A 44 32.35 1.66 -4.17
N SER A 45 32.61 0.98 -5.29
CA SER A 45 32.47 1.52 -6.64
C SER A 45 31.49 0.65 -7.42
N ALA A 46 30.52 1.27 -8.11
CA ALA A 46 29.48 0.58 -8.83
C ALA A 46 29.19 1.25 -10.19
N THR A 47 29.03 0.43 -11.22
CA THR A 47 28.60 0.89 -12.55
C THR A 47 27.16 0.44 -12.81
N PHE A 48 26.32 1.33 -13.31
CA PHE A 48 24.92 1.10 -13.64
C PHE A 48 24.72 1.31 -15.14
N ARG A 49 23.91 0.49 -15.81
CA ARG A 49 23.66 0.63 -17.26
C ARG A 49 22.21 0.41 -17.67
N ASP A 50 21.78 1.13 -18.70
CA ASP A 50 20.50 0.89 -19.36
C ASP A 50 20.51 -0.42 -20.19
N ASN A 51 19.40 -0.76 -20.85
CA ASN A 51 19.30 -2.00 -21.63
C ASN A 51 19.33 -1.80 -23.15
N ARG A 52 19.89 -0.70 -23.67
CA ARG A 52 19.88 -0.48 -25.14
C ARG A 52 20.66 -1.52 -25.94
N LEU A 53 21.59 -2.19 -25.26
CA LEU A 53 22.43 -3.24 -25.85
C LEU A 53 21.83 -4.63 -25.62
N SER A 54 20.59 -4.75 -25.12
CA SER A 54 19.90 -6.04 -24.98
C SER A 54 19.70 -6.74 -26.34
N PRO A 55 19.79 -8.08 -26.42
CA PRO A 55 20.12 -9.00 -25.33
C PRO A 55 21.63 -9.10 -25.03
N GLY A 56 22.47 -8.37 -25.76
CA GLY A 56 23.94 -8.34 -25.58
C GLY A 56 24.42 -7.85 -24.21
N ARG A 57 23.69 -6.93 -23.58
CA ARG A 57 23.91 -6.46 -22.20
C ARG A 57 22.61 -5.94 -21.58
N LEU A 58 22.27 -6.43 -20.39
CA LEU A 58 21.01 -6.12 -19.69
C LEU A 58 21.15 -4.86 -18.81
N SER A 59 20.01 -4.22 -18.50
CA SER A 59 19.99 -3.11 -17.54
C SER A 59 20.15 -3.56 -16.09
N GLY A 60 20.79 -2.71 -15.28
CA GLY A 60 20.95 -2.94 -13.84
C GLY A 60 22.33 -2.50 -13.33
N ILE A 61 22.78 -3.13 -12.25
CA ILE A 61 24.13 -2.93 -11.69
C ILE A 61 25.12 -3.79 -12.46
N ASP A 62 25.93 -3.20 -13.32
CA ASP A 62 26.87 -3.84 -14.25
C ASP A 62 28.15 -4.32 -13.58
N SER A 63 28.70 -3.51 -12.66
CA SER A 63 29.97 -3.77 -11.98
C SER A 63 29.87 -3.36 -10.53
N LEU A 64 30.52 -4.11 -9.63
CA LEU A 64 30.53 -3.85 -8.20
C LEU A 64 31.88 -4.23 -7.56
N LEU A 65 32.64 -3.21 -7.17
CA LEU A 65 33.98 -3.34 -6.62
C LEU A 65 34.04 -2.85 -5.18
N HIS A 66 34.81 -3.54 -4.35
CA HIS A 66 35.20 -3.04 -3.04
C HIS A 66 36.65 -2.52 -3.10
N ILE A 67 36.79 -1.22 -3.29
CA ILE A 67 38.04 -0.56 -3.74
C ILE A 67 39.23 -0.70 -2.77
N GLN A 68 39.00 -1.12 -1.53
CA GLN A 68 40.06 -1.30 -0.54
C GLN A 68 40.51 -2.76 -0.42
N SER A 69 39.57 -3.65 -0.10
CA SER A 69 39.88 -5.07 0.18
C SER A 69 39.96 -5.97 -1.05
N ALA A 70 39.34 -5.59 -2.17
CA ALA A 70 39.32 -6.39 -3.39
C ALA A 70 39.11 -5.51 -4.64
N PRO A 71 40.05 -4.58 -4.94
CA PRO A 71 39.90 -3.59 -6.00
C PRO A 71 39.83 -4.18 -7.41
N ASP A 72 40.44 -5.34 -7.63
CA ASP A 72 40.50 -6.01 -8.94
C ASP A 72 39.50 -7.19 -9.05
N PHE A 73 38.59 -7.31 -8.09
CA PHE A 73 37.61 -8.40 -8.05
C PHE A 73 36.19 -7.85 -8.10
N ASP A 74 35.65 -7.83 -9.31
CA ASP A 74 34.23 -7.53 -9.53
C ASP A 74 33.37 -8.65 -8.94
N ALA A 75 32.34 -8.27 -8.20
CA ALA A 75 31.36 -9.22 -7.67
C ALA A 75 30.64 -9.97 -8.80
N PHE A 76 30.59 -9.41 -10.02
CA PHE A 76 29.77 -9.93 -11.11
C PHE A 76 30.58 -10.58 -12.24
N ASP A 77 29.99 -11.61 -12.86
CA ASP A 77 30.64 -12.49 -13.84
C ASP A 77 31.11 -11.74 -15.12
N PRO A 78 32.43 -11.70 -15.41
CA PRO A 78 32.97 -10.90 -16.51
C PRO A 78 32.85 -11.54 -17.91
N GLU A 79 32.47 -12.83 -18.03
CA GLU A 79 32.63 -13.61 -19.28
C GLU A 79 31.37 -13.77 -20.13
N GLN A 80 30.26 -13.11 -19.80
CA GLN A 80 29.01 -13.31 -20.55
C GLN A 80 28.83 -12.26 -21.66
N THR A 81 29.23 -12.62 -22.88
CA THR A 81 28.72 -12.00 -24.11
C THR A 81 27.24 -12.35 -24.28
N ASN A 82 26.34 -11.56 -23.68
CA ASN A 82 24.85 -11.61 -23.68
C ASN A 82 24.16 -11.80 -22.32
N ALA A 83 24.89 -11.74 -21.21
CA ALA A 83 24.31 -11.50 -19.90
C ALA A 83 25.29 -10.61 -19.15
N SER A 84 24.96 -9.54 -18.49
CA SER A 84 23.73 -8.89 -18.07
C SER A 84 24.27 -7.98 -16.98
N ALA A 85 23.63 -6.87 -16.65
CA ALA A 85 23.97 -6.27 -15.36
C ALA A 85 24.00 -7.36 -14.28
N GLY A 86 25.09 -7.41 -13.51
CA GLY A 86 25.31 -8.36 -12.44
C GLY A 86 24.10 -8.56 -11.56
N LEU A 87 23.42 -7.48 -11.16
CA LEU A 87 22.07 -7.51 -10.60
C LEU A 87 21.06 -6.84 -11.54
N ASN A 88 20.04 -7.58 -12.01
CA ASN A 88 19.06 -7.09 -12.98
C ASN A 88 17.62 -7.58 -12.74
N PHE A 89 16.63 -6.78 -13.16
CA PHE A 89 15.22 -7.22 -13.22
C PHE A 89 14.99 -8.02 -14.50
N GLU A 90 14.67 -9.31 -14.38
CA GLU A 90 14.89 -10.27 -15.46
C GLU A 90 13.62 -10.91 -16.02
N HIS A 91 12.72 -11.37 -15.16
CA HIS A 91 11.46 -12.00 -15.59
C HIS A 91 10.26 -11.31 -14.95
N ILE A 92 9.16 -11.26 -15.68
CA ILE A 92 7.83 -11.19 -15.10
C ILE A 92 7.12 -12.47 -15.47
N ILE A 93 6.67 -13.20 -14.45
CA ILE A 93 5.95 -14.46 -14.59
C ILE A 93 4.55 -14.26 -14.06
N SER A 94 3.55 -14.54 -14.88
CA SER A 94 2.15 -14.49 -14.48
C SER A 94 1.67 -15.87 -14.00
N GLY A 95 0.60 -15.88 -13.20
CA GLY A 95 -0.03 -17.12 -12.72
C GLY A 95 -0.85 -17.88 -13.78
N HIS A 96 -0.50 -17.81 -15.06
CA HIS A 96 -1.09 -18.57 -16.16
C HIS A 96 -0.08 -18.72 -17.31
N ARG A 97 -0.29 -19.69 -18.20
CA ARG A 97 0.61 -19.93 -19.33
C ARG A 97 0.62 -18.73 -20.28
N ASN A 98 1.80 -18.16 -20.53
CA ASN A 98 1.99 -17.02 -21.42
C ASN A 98 3.44 -17.00 -21.95
N PRO A 99 3.67 -16.72 -23.25
CA PRO A 99 5.02 -16.65 -23.83
C PRO A 99 5.91 -15.56 -23.19
N HIS A 100 5.32 -14.52 -22.60
CA HIS A 100 6.07 -13.43 -21.96
C HIS A 100 6.48 -13.72 -20.50
N ASN A 101 6.19 -14.92 -19.98
CA ASN A 101 6.56 -15.33 -18.62
C ASN A 101 8.10 -15.43 -18.41
N LYS A 102 8.88 -15.34 -19.48
CA LYS A 102 10.34 -15.44 -19.44
C LYS A 102 10.97 -14.24 -20.13
N PHE A 103 11.96 -13.63 -19.47
CA PHE A 103 12.81 -12.57 -20.06
C PHE A 103 12.10 -11.34 -20.62
N SER A 104 10.82 -11.12 -20.28
CA SER A 104 10.08 -9.95 -20.77
C SER A 104 10.74 -8.61 -20.42
N PRO A 105 11.26 -8.40 -19.18
CA PRO A 105 12.12 -7.25 -18.89
C PRO A 105 13.34 -7.04 -19.79
N ARG A 106 13.86 -8.06 -20.48
CA ARG A 106 15.02 -7.90 -21.37
C ARG A 106 14.67 -7.22 -22.69
N GLN A 107 13.41 -7.24 -23.11
CA GLN A 107 13.00 -6.96 -24.50
C GLN A 107 12.31 -5.59 -24.71
N GLY A 108 12.13 -4.78 -23.66
CA GLY A 108 11.51 -3.45 -23.75
C GLY A 108 12.36 -2.37 -23.10
N ARG A 109 12.23 -1.11 -23.50
CA ARG A 109 13.13 -0.02 -23.09
C ARG A 109 13.14 0.21 -21.58
N TYR A 110 14.34 0.25 -21.01
CA TYR A 110 14.59 0.63 -19.62
C TYR A 110 15.56 1.80 -19.64
N THR A 111 15.11 3.01 -19.33
CA THR A 111 15.97 4.19 -19.30
C THR A 111 16.63 4.35 -17.94
N LEU A 112 17.83 4.94 -17.93
CA LEU A 112 18.62 5.15 -16.71
C LEU A 112 18.84 6.65 -16.51
N HIS A 113 18.54 7.14 -15.31
CA HIS A 113 18.60 8.56 -14.97
C HIS A 113 19.29 8.77 -13.63
N PRO A 114 19.99 9.90 -13.42
CA PRO A 114 20.48 10.27 -12.11
C PRO A 114 19.32 10.80 -11.25
N VAL A 115 19.33 10.52 -9.95
CA VAL A 115 18.33 11.02 -8.98
C VAL A 115 18.94 12.05 -8.05
N VAL A 116 20.02 11.65 -7.38
CA VAL A 116 20.85 12.52 -6.55
C VAL A 116 22.23 12.52 -7.20
N PRO A 117 22.79 13.69 -7.54
CA PRO A 117 24.11 13.79 -8.15
C PRO A 117 25.14 12.93 -7.39
N GLU A 118 25.91 12.14 -8.16
CA GLU A 118 27.02 11.30 -7.66
C GLU A 118 26.66 10.23 -6.61
N ARG A 119 25.37 9.98 -6.36
CA ARG A 119 24.95 9.06 -5.31
C ARG A 119 23.87 8.07 -5.72
N SER A 120 22.93 8.49 -6.56
CA SER A 120 21.76 7.66 -6.85
C SER A 120 21.38 7.70 -8.32
N VAL A 121 20.94 6.54 -8.82
CA VAL A 121 20.34 6.38 -10.14
C VAL A 121 18.96 5.74 -10.04
N VAL A 122 18.15 5.93 -11.06
CA VAL A 122 16.87 5.24 -11.23
C VAL A 122 16.78 4.66 -12.62
N PHE A 123 16.45 3.38 -12.66
CA PHE A 123 15.99 2.72 -13.86
C PHE A 123 14.47 2.94 -13.98
N VAL A 124 13.98 3.32 -15.16
CA VAL A 124 12.54 3.48 -15.43
C VAL A 124 12.14 2.69 -16.67
N ARG A 125 11.04 1.94 -16.55
CA ARG A 125 10.36 1.30 -17.67
C ARG A 125 8.88 1.67 -17.63
N ARG A 126 8.36 2.10 -18.78
CA ARG A 126 6.95 2.46 -18.93
C ARG A 126 6.10 1.24 -19.28
N ALA A 127 4.82 1.33 -18.98
CA ALA A 127 3.86 0.27 -19.33
C ALA A 127 3.81 -0.03 -20.85
N GLU A 128 4.08 0.97 -21.71
CA GLU A 128 4.17 0.79 -23.17
C GLU A 128 5.33 -0.12 -23.60
N ASP A 129 6.44 -0.08 -22.85
CA ASP A 129 7.63 -0.91 -23.04
C ASP A 129 7.52 -2.29 -22.37
N SER A 130 6.35 -2.65 -21.84
CA SER A 130 6.12 -3.90 -21.14
C SER A 130 4.96 -4.67 -21.76
N PRO A 131 5.14 -5.96 -22.13
CA PRO A 131 4.02 -6.79 -22.59
C PRO A 131 2.96 -6.99 -21.50
N TRP A 132 3.32 -6.76 -20.24
CA TRP A 132 2.43 -6.85 -19.07
C TRP A 132 1.75 -5.52 -18.72
N LYS A 133 1.93 -4.47 -19.55
CA LYS A 133 1.43 -3.11 -19.29
C LYS A 133 1.73 -2.64 -17.87
N MET A 134 2.96 -2.86 -17.42
CA MET A 134 3.41 -2.54 -16.06
C MET A 134 4.48 -1.46 -16.10
N ASP A 135 4.19 -0.31 -15.48
CA ASP A 135 5.23 0.66 -15.15
C ASP A 135 6.11 0.08 -14.04
N SER A 136 7.43 0.29 -14.12
CA SER A 136 8.35 -0.09 -13.05
C SER A 136 9.52 0.88 -12.92
N ARG A 137 9.96 1.09 -11.68
CA ARG A 137 11.20 1.79 -11.36
C ARG A 137 12.06 0.98 -10.40
N LEU A 138 13.38 1.06 -10.56
CA LEU A 138 14.36 0.57 -9.60
C LEU A 138 15.32 1.72 -9.29
N THR A 139 15.23 2.26 -8.09
CA THR A 139 16.16 3.29 -7.61
C THR A 139 17.29 2.61 -6.85
N CYS A 140 18.53 2.94 -7.18
CA CYS A 140 19.72 2.46 -6.49
C CYS A 140 20.51 3.65 -5.94
N THR A 141 20.92 3.59 -4.68
CA THR A 141 21.71 4.62 -3.98
C THR A 141 22.96 3.98 -3.41
N VAL A 142 24.14 4.46 -3.80
CA VAL A 142 25.40 4.01 -3.21
C VAL A 142 25.59 4.70 -1.85
N VAL A 143 25.83 3.91 -0.81
CA VAL A 143 25.87 4.38 0.58
C VAL A 143 27.14 3.88 1.26
N LYS A 144 27.78 4.78 2.01
CA LYS A 144 28.96 4.44 2.80
C LYS A 144 28.63 3.38 3.88
N PRO A 145 29.59 2.51 4.25
CA PRO A 145 30.90 2.40 3.63
C PRO A 145 30.88 1.58 2.35
N HIS A 146 29.93 0.65 2.19
CA HIS A 146 30.03 -0.41 1.18
C HIS A 146 28.67 -0.99 0.76
N TYR A 147 27.64 -0.15 0.73
CA TYR A 147 26.25 -0.55 0.52
C TYR A 147 25.66 0.03 -0.76
N ILE A 148 24.67 -0.68 -1.30
CA ILE A 148 23.68 -0.11 -2.24
C ILE A 148 22.30 -0.29 -1.62
N ASP A 149 21.64 0.81 -1.29
CA ASP A 149 20.21 0.80 -0.98
C ASP A 149 19.42 0.78 -2.29
N PHE A 150 18.44 -0.11 -2.42
CA PHE A 150 17.58 -0.19 -3.59
C PHE A 150 16.09 -0.20 -3.23
N GLU A 151 15.31 0.49 -4.05
CA GLU A 151 13.85 0.53 -3.97
C GLU A 151 13.27 0.17 -5.32
N PHE A 152 12.48 -0.90 -5.36
CA PHE A 152 11.72 -1.28 -6.54
C PHE A 152 10.25 -0.94 -6.35
N GLN A 153 9.63 -0.36 -7.37
CA GLN A 153 8.19 -0.16 -7.41
C GLN A 153 7.62 -0.48 -8.79
N CYS A 154 6.38 -0.95 -8.83
CA CYS A 154 5.64 -1.16 -10.07
C CYS A 154 4.15 -0.86 -9.95
N ILE A 155 3.53 -0.52 -11.08
CA ILE A 155 2.10 -0.25 -11.20
C ILE A 155 1.55 -1.02 -12.42
N PRO A 156 0.76 -2.08 -12.23
CA PRO A 156 0.05 -2.75 -13.32
C PRO A 156 -1.04 -1.83 -13.87
N ARG A 157 -1.02 -1.52 -15.18
CA ARG A 157 -2.08 -0.76 -15.85
C ARG A 157 -3.22 -1.62 -16.35
N ASP A 158 -2.97 -2.91 -16.47
CA ASP A 158 -4.01 -3.87 -16.80
C ASP A 158 -3.78 -5.17 -16.01
N ALA A 159 -4.54 -5.30 -14.92
CA ALA A 159 -4.49 -6.49 -14.09
C ALA A 159 -5.07 -7.74 -14.78
N SER A 160 -5.82 -7.61 -15.89
CA SER A 160 -6.40 -8.76 -16.60
C SER A 160 -5.32 -9.59 -17.30
N LEU A 161 -4.19 -8.97 -17.65
CA LEU A 161 -3.03 -9.63 -18.22
C LEU A 161 -2.41 -10.66 -17.28
N PHE A 162 -2.74 -10.66 -15.98
CA PHE A 162 -2.18 -11.62 -15.01
C PHE A 162 -3.11 -12.82 -14.72
N GLY A 163 -4.05 -13.06 -15.63
CA GLY A 163 -5.02 -14.16 -15.55
C GLY A 163 -6.02 -14.00 -14.40
N THR A 164 -6.92 -14.98 -14.27
CA THR A 164 -7.96 -14.98 -13.22
C THR A 164 -7.39 -15.07 -11.81
N ARG A 165 -6.19 -15.66 -11.66
CA ARG A 165 -5.46 -15.77 -10.39
C ARG A 165 -4.86 -14.45 -9.92
N ARG A 166 -4.73 -13.44 -10.80
CA ARG A 166 -4.17 -12.11 -10.50
C ARG A 166 -2.80 -12.17 -9.82
N TYR A 167 -1.92 -13.04 -10.29
CA TYR A 167 -0.65 -13.34 -9.63
C TYR A 167 0.54 -12.95 -10.52
N ALA A 168 1.57 -12.36 -9.92
CA ALA A 168 2.83 -12.03 -10.60
C ALA A 168 4.06 -12.33 -9.75
N ILE A 169 5.10 -12.87 -10.40
CA ILE A 169 6.46 -12.98 -9.85
C ILE A 169 7.37 -12.07 -10.67
N LEU A 170 8.01 -11.14 -9.98
CA LEU A 170 9.02 -10.26 -10.52
C LEU A 170 10.38 -10.83 -10.10
N PHE A 171 11.11 -11.38 -11.06
CA PHE A 171 12.33 -12.13 -10.81
C PHE A 171 13.55 -11.25 -11.05
N PHE A 172 14.47 -11.22 -10.09
CA PHE A 172 15.71 -10.47 -10.14
C PHE A 172 16.88 -11.45 -10.15
N ALA A 173 17.70 -11.36 -11.19
CA ALA A 173 18.86 -12.20 -11.35
C ALA A 173 20.13 -11.51 -10.86
N ASN A 174 21.04 -12.32 -10.32
CA ASN A 174 22.26 -11.84 -9.69
C ASN A 174 23.47 -12.73 -10.01
N TYR A 175 24.15 -12.46 -11.13
CA TYR A 175 25.18 -13.31 -11.71
C TYR A 175 26.56 -13.10 -11.09
N MET A 176 26.96 -14.02 -10.22
CA MET A 176 28.17 -13.86 -9.40
C MET A 176 29.45 -14.31 -10.12
N ASN A 177 30.50 -13.53 -9.92
CA ASN A 177 31.87 -13.91 -10.22
C ASN A 177 32.41 -14.87 -9.14
N ASP A 178 33.27 -15.80 -9.56
CA ASP A 178 33.87 -16.91 -8.80
C ASP A 178 33.56 -16.95 -7.29
N VAL A 179 32.77 -17.94 -6.88
CA VAL A 179 32.33 -18.11 -5.48
C VAL A 179 33.10 -19.21 -4.76
N THR A 180 33.34 -19.03 -3.46
CA THR A 180 33.94 -20.06 -2.60
C THR A 180 32.90 -21.06 -2.11
N ASN A 181 31.63 -20.65 -2.05
CA ASN A 181 30.51 -21.52 -1.71
C ASN A 181 29.30 -21.15 -2.56
N VAL A 182 28.73 -22.13 -3.25
CA VAL A 182 27.57 -21.95 -4.14
C VAL A 182 26.29 -21.61 -3.36
N ALA A 183 26.14 -22.15 -2.16
CA ALA A 183 24.92 -22.04 -1.37
C ALA A 183 24.63 -20.60 -0.92
N LEU A 184 23.34 -20.28 -0.89
CA LEU A 184 22.84 -19.14 -0.14
C LEU A 184 22.72 -19.52 1.33
N HIS A 185 23.05 -18.60 2.22
CA HIS A 185 22.95 -18.81 3.67
C HIS A 185 21.97 -17.81 4.26
N PHE A 186 21.02 -18.30 5.06
CA PHE A 186 20.03 -17.46 5.74
C PHE A 186 19.61 -18.05 7.09
N ARG A 187 19.07 -17.21 7.97
CA ARG A 187 18.40 -17.66 9.19
C ARG A 187 17.04 -18.22 8.82
N GLY A 188 16.77 -19.44 9.26
CA GLY A 188 15.57 -20.14 8.89
C GLY A 188 15.25 -21.30 9.79
N GLN A 189 14.18 -21.99 9.44
CA GLN A 189 13.70 -23.19 10.10
C GLN A 189 13.61 -24.28 9.03
N THR A 190 13.93 -25.52 9.38
CA THR A 190 14.00 -26.65 8.44
C THR A 190 12.78 -27.57 8.51
N SER A 191 11.91 -27.40 9.50
CA SER A 191 10.62 -28.08 9.64
C SER A 191 9.68 -27.28 10.57
N ALA A 192 8.42 -27.69 10.66
CA ALA A 192 7.41 -27.03 11.50
C ALA A 192 7.79 -26.89 12.98
N ASN A 193 8.52 -27.88 13.52
CA ASN A 193 8.88 -27.95 14.93
C ASN A 193 10.36 -27.65 15.19
N SER A 194 11.15 -27.31 14.16
CA SER A 194 12.56 -26.96 14.36
C SER A 194 12.71 -25.53 14.90
N GLY A 195 13.66 -25.34 15.82
CA GLY A 195 14.17 -24.01 16.17
C GLY A 195 14.85 -23.32 14.98
N GLU A 196 15.09 -22.03 15.12
CA GLU A 196 15.79 -21.25 14.10
C GLU A 196 17.29 -21.64 14.04
N SER A 197 17.80 -21.90 12.83
CA SER A 197 19.19 -22.24 12.57
C SER A 197 19.69 -21.59 11.27
N TRP A 198 20.98 -21.74 10.99
CA TRP A 198 21.55 -21.37 9.71
C TRP A 198 21.21 -22.43 8.67
N VAL A 199 20.57 -22.00 7.57
CA VAL A 199 20.22 -22.85 6.44
C VAL A 199 21.16 -22.55 5.28
N ALA A 200 21.80 -23.58 4.74
CA ALA A 200 22.57 -23.51 3.49
C ALA A 200 21.73 -24.03 2.33
N ALA A 201 21.16 -23.12 1.55
CA ALA A 201 20.29 -23.43 0.42
C ALA A 201 21.11 -23.78 -0.83
N THR A 202 21.18 -25.08 -1.13
CA THR A 202 21.79 -25.64 -2.35
C THR A 202 21.29 -27.06 -2.58
N ALA A 203 21.23 -27.50 -3.84
CA ALA A 203 20.92 -28.89 -4.16
C ALA A 203 21.97 -29.85 -3.58
N PRO A 204 21.66 -31.11 -3.28
CA PRO A 204 22.68 -32.14 -3.14
C PRO A 204 23.33 -32.44 -4.50
N LYS A 205 24.63 -32.74 -4.55
CA LYS A 205 25.33 -33.12 -5.80
C LYS A 205 24.68 -34.27 -6.55
N SER A 206 24.04 -35.20 -5.83
CA SER A 206 23.34 -36.37 -6.35
C SER A 206 21.96 -36.06 -6.94
N HIS A 207 21.40 -34.87 -6.73
CA HIS A 207 20.06 -34.54 -7.20
C HIS A 207 20.06 -34.19 -8.70
N PRO A 208 19.07 -34.63 -9.50
CA PRO A 208 19.00 -34.32 -10.94
C PRO A 208 19.08 -32.82 -11.26
N ASP A 209 18.51 -31.98 -10.40
CA ASP A 209 18.52 -30.51 -10.54
C ASP A 209 19.80 -29.83 -10.02
N TRP A 210 20.82 -30.58 -9.58
CA TRP A 210 22.07 -30.01 -9.05
C TRP A 210 22.76 -29.06 -10.04
N ASN A 211 22.76 -29.41 -11.34
CA ASN A 211 23.48 -28.69 -12.39
C ASN A 211 22.66 -28.47 -13.68
N ARG A 212 21.35 -28.76 -13.68
CA ARG A 212 20.52 -28.68 -14.90
C ARG A 212 19.96 -27.29 -15.22
N GLY A 213 20.54 -26.21 -14.67
CA GLY A 213 20.15 -24.84 -15.03
C GLY A 213 18.68 -24.55 -14.75
N GLY A 214 18.22 -24.80 -13.51
CA GLY A 214 16.90 -24.42 -13.02
C GLY A 214 16.99 -23.63 -11.72
N ASN A 215 15.97 -22.81 -11.42
CA ASN A 215 15.84 -22.19 -10.10
C ASN A 215 15.69 -23.28 -9.06
N TYR A 216 16.69 -23.40 -8.17
CA TYR A 216 16.69 -24.45 -7.18
C TYR A 216 15.69 -24.14 -6.07
N ARG A 217 14.89 -25.16 -5.73
CA ARG A 217 13.87 -25.17 -4.67
C ARG A 217 14.35 -25.99 -3.47
N SER A 218 13.69 -25.86 -2.33
CA SER A 218 13.76 -26.91 -1.31
C SER A 218 13.27 -28.25 -1.88
N LEU A 219 14.02 -29.35 -1.73
CA LEU A 219 13.59 -30.67 -2.22
C LEU A 219 12.20 -31.10 -1.68
N PRO A 220 11.90 -30.90 -0.38
CA PRO A 220 10.56 -31.15 0.17
C PRO A 220 9.44 -30.23 -0.29
N ALA A 221 9.72 -29.10 -0.96
CA ALA A 221 8.65 -28.15 -1.28
C ALA A 221 7.61 -28.77 -2.22
N SER A 222 6.34 -28.48 -2.01
CA SER A 222 5.29 -28.93 -2.93
C SER A 222 5.34 -28.13 -4.23
N ASP A 223 4.84 -28.66 -5.34
CA ASP A 223 4.71 -27.86 -6.56
C ASP A 223 3.62 -26.78 -6.37
N LEU A 224 3.85 -25.59 -6.92
CA LEU A 224 2.85 -24.52 -6.91
C LEU A 224 1.83 -24.77 -8.02
N ALA A 225 0.58 -24.34 -7.80
CA ALA A 225 -0.53 -24.54 -8.75
C ALA A 225 -0.31 -23.93 -10.15
N TYR A 226 0.71 -23.10 -10.33
CA TYR A 226 1.09 -22.43 -11.57
C TYR A 226 2.52 -22.80 -12.02
N ASP A 227 3.19 -23.76 -11.38
CA ASP A 227 4.48 -24.25 -11.89
C ASP A 227 4.31 -24.85 -13.30
N SER A 228 3.19 -25.54 -13.55
CA SER A 228 2.82 -26.10 -14.86
C SER A 228 2.53 -25.06 -15.95
N ASP A 229 2.35 -23.78 -15.58
CA ASP A 229 2.15 -22.67 -16.50
C ASP A 229 3.48 -22.14 -17.06
N THR A 230 4.60 -22.63 -16.53
CA THR A 230 5.96 -22.24 -16.90
C THR A 230 6.83 -23.47 -17.12
N GLU A 231 7.98 -23.29 -17.79
CA GLU A 231 8.95 -24.37 -18.02
C GLU A 231 9.98 -24.51 -16.89
N PHE A 232 9.83 -23.77 -15.78
CA PHE A 232 10.75 -23.78 -14.66
C PHE A 232 9.98 -23.67 -13.34
N ARG A 233 10.40 -24.41 -12.32
CA ARG A 233 9.73 -24.41 -11.01
C ARG A 233 9.96 -23.08 -10.29
N LEU A 234 8.91 -22.55 -9.65
CA LEU A 234 8.90 -21.22 -9.04
C LEU A 234 8.83 -21.25 -7.51
N ASN A 235 8.80 -22.44 -6.91
CA ASN A 235 8.76 -22.59 -5.46
C ASN A 235 10.15 -22.40 -4.83
N SER A 236 10.48 -21.14 -4.62
CA SER A 236 11.72 -20.66 -3.98
C SER A 236 11.59 -20.59 -2.46
N TRP A 237 12.70 -20.50 -1.71
CA TRP A 237 12.68 -20.54 -0.24
C TRP A 237 11.88 -19.37 0.35
N SER A 238 10.67 -19.68 0.86
CA SER A 238 9.74 -18.78 1.58
C SER A 238 8.44 -19.50 1.99
N TYR A 239 7.96 -20.45 1.18
CA TYR A 239 6.62 -21.07 1.33
C TYR A 239 6.58 -22.27 2.29
N ASP A 240 7.43 -23.26 2.02
CA ASP A 240 7.57 -24.50 2.80
C ASP A 240 8.90 -24.51 3.55
N TRP A 241 9.26 -25.66 4.11
CA TRP A 241 10.53 -25.85 4.80
C TRP A 241 11.66 -26.28 3.83
N PRO A 242 12.90 -25.76 4.00
CA PRO A 242 13.24 -24.70 4.92
C PRO A 242 12.74 -23.33 4.44
N ARG A 243 12.27 -22.51 5.40
CA ARG A 243 11.88 -21.11 5.16
C ARG A 243 12.82 -20.19 5.92
N PHE A 244 13.08 -19.01 5.37
CA PHE A 244 13.78 -17.98 6.13
C PHE A 244 12.85 -17.42 7.21
N THR A 245 13.43 -17.07 8.35
CA THR A 245 12.76 -16.35 9.45
C THR A 245 13.04 -14.86 9.40
N GLN A 246 14.12 -14.48 8.71
CA GLN A 246 14.52 -13.10 8.47
C GLN A 246 14.75 -12.88 6.97
N PRO A 247 14.24 -11.78 6.38
CA PRO A 247 14.30 -11.52 4.94
C PRO A 247 15.69 -11.04 4.50
N PHE A 248 16.71 -11.85 4.72
CA PHE A 248 18.05 -11.66 4.17
C PHE A 248 18.71 -12.99 3.83
N TYR A 249 19.72 -12.93 2.96
CA TYR A 249 20.68 -14.02 2.78
C TYR A 249 22.07 -13.47 2.50
N PHE A 250 23.07 -14.33 2.63
CA PHE A 250 24.42 -14.04 2.17
C PHE A 250 25.02 -15.19 1.37
N GLY A 251 25.98 -14.85 0.51
CA GLY A 251 26.81 -15.79 -0.24
C GLY A 251 28.29 -15.46 -0.06
N ARG A 252 29.16 -16.47 -0.20
CA ARG A 252 30.63 -16.31 -0.06
C ARG A 252 31.30 -16.34 -1.42
N ALA A 253 31.93 -15.22 -1.78
CA ALA A 253 32.68 -15.08 -3.02
C ALA A 253 34.17 -15.44 -2.82
N ALA A 254 34.94 -15.46 -3.91
CA ALA A 254 36.41 -15.44 -3.84
C ALA A 254 36.94 -14.14 -3.22
N ASN A 255 38.26 -14.05 -3.05
CA ASN A 255 38.95 -12.89 -2.45
C ASN A 255 38.46 -12.53 -1.03
N ASN A 256 38.01 -13.55 -0.29
CA ASN A 256 37.39 -13.40 1.03
C ASN A 256 36.26 -12.37 1.07
N MET A 257 35.49 -12.22 -0.02
CA MET A 257 34.37 -11.30 -0.09
C MET A 257 33.05 -12.02 0.19
N THR A 258 32.05 -11.26 0.66
CA THR A 258 30.68 -11.71 0.83
C THR A 258 29.71 -10.67 0.33
N MET A 259 28.64 -11.17 -0.29
CA MET A 259 27.50 -10.36 -0.65
C MET A 259 26.34 -10.71 0.29
N VAL A 260 25.75 -9.68 0.90
CA VAL A 260 24.58 -9.79 1.76
C VAL A 260 23.44 -9.02 1.10
N LEU A 261 22.31 -9.68 0.84
CA LEU A 261 21.08 -9.04 0.38
C LEU A 261 20.03 -9.08 1.48
N MET A 262 19.50 -7.90 1.81
CA MET A 262 18.55 -7.67 2.90
C MET A 262 17.31 -6.99 2.33
N PHE A 263 16.13 -7.34 2.82
CA PHE A 263 14.85 -6.84 2.29
C PHE A 263 13.90 -6.36 3.38
N ASP A 264 13.08 -5.36 3.05
CA ASP A 264 11.91 -4.96 3.81
C ASP A 264 10.67 -4.84 2.90
N ARG A 265 9.50 -5.16 3.46
CA ARG A 265 8.24 -5.20 2.72
C ARG A 265 7.63 -3.80 2.65
N MET A 266 7.77 -3.12 1.51
CA MET A 266 7.41 -1.69 1.36
C MET A 266 5.92 -1.35 1.27
N HIS A 267 5.04 -2.27 0.84
CA HIS A 267 3.66 -1.86 0.50
C HIS A 267 2.55 -2.76 1.05
N SER A 268 2.84 -4.04 1.31
CA SER A 268 1.82 -5.05 1.56
C SER A 268 2.36 -6.13 2.48
N ASN A 269 1.53 -6.56 3.42
CA ASN A 269 1.80 -7.75 4.22
C ASN A 269 1.52 -9.06 3.46
N ARG A 270 0.86 -8.97 2.29
CA ARG A 270 0.55 -10.13 1.42
C ARG A 270 1.63 -10.41 0.40
N ASP A 271 2.44 -9.43 0.07
CA ASP A 271 3.52 -9.57 -0.90
C ASP A 271 4.72 -10.24 -0.23
N GLU A 272 5.54 -10.88 -1.04
CA GLU A 272 6.53 -11.83 -0.53
C GLU A 272 7.84 -11.70 -1.27
N ILE A 273 8.95 -11.85 -0.54
CA ILE A 273 10.28 -12.02 -1.09
C ILE A 273 10.62 -13.51 -1.01
N ARG A 274 11.16 -14.08 -2.08
CA ARG A 274 11.69 -15.45 -2.09
C ARG A 274 13.13 -15.47 -2.56
N PHE A 275 13.94 -16.35 -2.00
CA PHE A 275 15.33 -16.52 -2.41
C PHE A 275 15.44 -17.59 -3.47
N SER A 276 16.24 -17.36 -4.50
CA SER A 276 16.40 -18.30 -5.60
C SER A 276 17.89 -18.49 -5.91
N LEU A 277 18.26 -19.70 -6.31
CA LEU A 277 19.64 -20.04 -6.65
C LEU A 277 19.63 -20.72 -8.00
N TYR A 278 20.34 -20.15 -8.96
CA TYR A 278 20.48 -20.71 -10.29
C TYR A 278 21.92 -21.18 -10.55
N LYS A 279 22.08 -22.38 -11.09
CA LYS A 279 23.38 -23.06 -11.24
C LYS A 279 23.63 -23.42 -12.69
N PHE A 280 24.36 -22.57 -13.40
CA PHE A 280 24.50 -22.67 -14.86
C PHE A 280 25.94 -22.88 -15.34
N LYS A 281 26.94 -22.44 -14.57
CA LYS A 281 28.38 -22.58 -14.93
C LYS A 281 29.16 -23.59 -14.08
N LEU A 282 28.53 -24.20 -13.06
CA LEU A 282 29.19 -25.04 -12.07
C LEU A 282 30.04 -26.21 -12.60
N PRO A 283 29.80 -26.80 -13.79
CA PRO A 283 30.72 -27.81 -14.32
C PRO A 283 32.10 -27.26 -14.71
N ARG A 284 32.24 -25.94 -14.94
CA ARG A 284 33.48 -25.30 -15.43
C ARG A 284 34.02 -24.23 -14.49
N ARG A 285 33.15 -23.39 -13.90
CA ARG A 285 33.50 -22.34 -12.93
C ARG A 285 32.41 -22.20 -11.88
N MET A 286 32.81 -21.91 -10.64
CA MET A 286 31.86 -21.68 -9.55
C MET A 286 31.21 -20.29 -9.67
N ARG A 287 30.34 -20.10 -10.66
CA ARG A 287 29.64 -18.85 -10.95
C ARG A 287 28.12 -19.08 -10.97
N PRO A 288 27.45 -19.11 -9.80
CA PRO A 288 26.00 -19.24 -9.72
C PRO A 288 25.32 -17.89 -9.95
N ALA A 289 23.98 -17.89 -9.99
CA ALA A 289 23.19 -16.70 -9.79
C ALA A 289 22.48 -16.75 -8.42
N TRP A 290 22.71 -15.73 -7.59
CA TRP A 290 22.16 -15.56 -6.25
C TRP A 290 20.91 -14.68 -6.30
N ASP A 291 19.85 -15.24 -6.86
CA ASP A 291 18.66 -14.53 -7.31
C ASP A 291 17.64 -14.29 -6.18
N PHE A 292 16.63 -13.48 -6.48
CA PHE A 292 15.45 -13.37 -5.63
C PHE A 292 14.20 -13.03 -6.44
N GLN A 293 13.04 -13.21 -5.81
CA GLN A 293 11.74 -12.95 -6.40
C GLN A 293 10.94 -12.02 -5.52
N TYR A 294 10.24 -11.08 -6.13
CA TYR A 294 9.15 -10.32 -5.50
C TYR A 294 7.80 -10.80 -6.03
N VAL A 295 6.94 -11.26 -5.13
CA VAL A 295 5.70 -11.95 -5.45
C VAL A 295 4.51 -11.09 -5.05
N ILE A 296 3.63 -10.84 -6.03
CA ILE A 296 2.36 -10.14 -5.86
C ILE A 296 1.23 -11.15 -6.04
N ARG A 297 0.46 -11.39 -4.97
CA ARG A 297 -0.57 -12.45 -4.96
C ARG A 297 -1.93 -12.02 -5.51
N GLN A 298 -2.20 -10.73 -5.50
CA GLN A 298 -3.48 -10.15 -5.93
C GLN A 298 -3.23 -8.81 -6.61
N ILE A 299 -2.81 -8.88 -7.87
CA ILE A 299 -2.64 -7.73 -8.74
C ILE A 299 -4.00 -7.05 -8.98
N GLN A 300 -3.99 -5.73 -8.79
CA GLN A 300 -5.08 -4.82 -9.11
C GLN A 300 -4.58 -3.74 -10.05
N THR A 301 -5.45 -3.30 -10.97
CA THR A 301 -5.14 -2.22 -11.90
C THR A 301 -4.92 -0.93 -11.13
N ASP A 302 -3.90 -0.18 -11.52
CA ASP A 302 -3.52 1.12 -10.94
C ASP A 302 -3.10 1.05 -9.45
N GLN A 303 -2.86 -0.15 -8.89
CA GLN A 303 -2.30 -0.31 -7.55
C GLN A 303 -0.77 -0.29 -7.60
N THR A 304 -0.14 0.40 -6.65
CA THR A 304 1.32 0.41 -6.46
C THR A 304 1.77 -0.78 -5.62
N TYR A 305 2.81 -1.44 -6.10
CA TYR A 305 3.52 -2.54 -5.44
C TYR A 305 5.02 -2.24 -5.40
N GLY A 306 5.78 -2.92 -4.55
CA GLY A 306 7.22 -2.73 -4.44
C GLY A 306 7.85 -3.33 -3.17
N PHE A 307 9.18 -3.24 -3.12
CA PHE A 307 9.99 -3.62 -1.97
C PHE A 307 11.22 -2.71 -1.88
N ARG A 308 11.84 -2.66 -0.69
CA ARG A 308 13.15 -2.04 -0.50
C ARG A 308 14.12 -3.09 -0.04
N GLY A 309 15.38 -2.87 -0.34
CA GLY A 309 16.45 -3.72 0.14
C GLY A 309 17.78 -3.00 0.21
N ARG A 310 18.76 -3.69 0.77
CA ARG A 310 20.14 -3.27 0.83
C ARG A 310 21.03 -4.41 0.37
N LEU A 311 21.97 -4.09 -0.51
CA LEU A 311 23.11 -4.92 -0.85
C LEU A 311 24.30 -4.45 -0.02
N ALA A 312 25.00 -5.36 0.65
CA ALA A 312 26.33 -5.13 1.21
C ALA A 312 27.38 -5.96 0.45
N TRP A 313 28.49 -5.33 0.05
CA TRP A 313 29.64 -6.01 -0.54
C TRP A 313 30.87 -5.74 0.31
N LYS A 314 31.32 -6.73 1.09
CA LYS A 314 32.36 -6.56 2.12
C LYS A 314 33.25 -7.80 2.27
N PRO A 315 34.40 -7.68 2.93
CA PRO A 315 35.13 -8.85 3.42
C PRO A 315 34.24 -9.71 4.31
N PHE A 316 34.32 -11.02 4.09
CA PHE A 316 33.66 -12.02 4.92
C PHE A 316 34.40 -12.19 6.25
N VAL A 317 33.66 -12.14 7.36
CA VAL A 317 34.17 -12.41 8.71
C VAL A 317 33.62 -13.74 9.21
N ASN A 318 32.31 -13.81 9.45
CA ASN A 318 31.57 -15.01 9.81
C ASN A 318 30.06 -14.81 9.53
N PRO A 319 29.22 -15.85 9.63
CA PRO A 319 27.77 -15.72 9.40
C PRO A 319 27.08 -14.72 10.32
N ASP A 320 27.50 -14.62 11.59
CA ASP A 320 26.85 -13.74 12.57
C ASP A 320 27.14 -12.25 12.28
N ASP A 321 28.30 -11.92 11.72
CA ASP A 321 28.58 -10.57 11.20
C ASP A 321 27.62 -10.20 10.05
N CYS A 322 27.27 -11.14 9.17
CA CYS A 322 26.26 -10.91 8.13
C CYS A 322 24.85 -10.71 8.72
N LEU A 323 24.50 -11.46 9.75
CA LEU A 323 23.25 -11.28 10.50
C LEU A 323 23.18 -9.92 11.19
N GLN A 324 24.30 -9.45 11.76
CA GLN A 324 24.39 -8.12 12.37
C GLN A 324 24.22 -6.99 11.34
N GLU A 325 24.68 -7.16 10.09
CA GLU A 325 24.38 -6.20 9.01
C GLU A 325 22.86 -6.02 8.82
N TYR A 326 22.13 -7.14 8.77
CA TYR A 326 20.67 -7.12 8.65
C TYR A 326 20.02 -6.41 9.85
N HIS A 327 20.41 -6.76 11.07
CA HIS A 327 19.84 -6.16 12.27
C HIS A 327 20.09 -4.65 12.37
N ARG A 328 21.31 -4.19 12.04
CA ARG A 328 21.62 -2.75 12.04
C ARG A 328 20.79 -2.01 11.00
N TRP A 329 20.66 -2.57 9.80
CA TRP A 329 19.85 -1.97 8.75
C TRP A 329 18.37 -1.93 9.14
N ALA A 330 17.79 -3.05 9.57
CA ALA A 330 16.40 -3.15 9.97
C ALA A 330 16.04 -2.20 11.13
N ALA A 331 16.89 -2.09 12.15
CA ALA A 331 16.70 -1.14 13.25
C ALA A 331 16.68 0.32 12.76
N GLY A 332 17.52 0.67 11.78
CA GLY A 332 17.50 1.98 11.15
C GLY A 332 16.17 2.28 10.42
N LEU A 333 15.58 1.28 9.76
CA LEU A 333 14.29 1.43 9.09
C LEU A 333 13.13 1.64 10.08
N GLU A 334 13.16 0.95 11.22
CA GLU A 334 12.17 1.11 12.29
C GLU A 334 12.24 2.50 12.92
N GLN A 335 13.45 3.00 13.16
CA GLN A 335 13.68 4.35 13.66
C GLN A 335 13.16 5.39 12.67
N GLN A 336 13.49 5.26 11.38
CA GLN A 336 12.99 6.18 10.34
C GLN A 336 11.45 6.15 10.28
N THR A 337 10.85 4.97 10.27
CA THR A 337 9.38 4.80 10.25
C THR A 337 8.73 5.45 11.48
N THR A 338 9.38 5.32 12.64
CA THR A 338 8.93 5.94 13.89
C THR A 338 9.01 7.46 13.83
N GLN A 339 10.13 8.01 13.32
CA GLN A 339 10.31 9.45 13.13
C GLN A 339 9.30 10.02 12.13
N GLU A 340 9.08 9.37 10.99
CA GLU A 340 8.08 9.79 10.01
C GLU A 340 6.66 9.78 10.59
N ARG A 341 6.32 8.75 11.38
CA ARG A 341 5.04 8.69 12.09
C ARG A 341 4.92 9.84 13.10
N GLN A 342 5.96 10.08 13.90
CA GLN A 342 5.99 11.19 14.86
C GLN A 342 5.83 12.54 14.16
N LYS A 343 6.51 12.73 13.02
CA LYS A 343 6.37 13.93 12.18
C LYS A 343 4.94 14.12 11.69
N ARG A 344 4.28 13.08 11.15
CA ARG A 344 2.86 13.17 10.74
C ARG A 344 1.93 13.48 11.90
N VAL A 345 2.17 12.88 13.06
CA VAL A 345 1.39 13.18 14.28
C VAL A 345 1.57 14.63 14.70
N GLN A 346 2.79 15.15 14.60
CA GLN A 346 3.06 16.56 14.89
C GLN A 346 2.39 17.48 13.88
N GLU A 347 2.51 17.20 12.58
CA GLU A 347 1.83 17.97 11.52
C GLU A 347 0.31 18.00 11.71
N LEU A 348 -0.30 16.90 12.17
CA LEU A 348 -1.72 16.89 12.55
C LEU A 348 -2.00 17.77 13.77
N ARG A 349 -1.17 17.69 14.81
CA ARG A 349 -1.31 18.55 16.01
C ARG A 349 -1.19 20.02 15.67
N ASP A 350 -0.32 20.38 14.72
CA ASP A 350 -0.12 21.76 14.26
C ASP A 350 -1.36 22.32 13.55
N THR A 351 -2.27 21.46 13.06
CA THR A 351 -3.59 21.89 12.54
C THR A 351 -4.60 22.23 13.65
N GLY A 352 -4.28 21.91 14.89
CA GLY A 352 -5.18 21.95 16.05
C GLY A 352 -5.85 20.60 16.37
N ALA A 353 -5.50 19.53 15.64
CA ALA A 353 -6.08 18.21 15.90
C ALA A 353 -5.48 17.56 17.17
N THR A 354 -6.33 16.87 17.92
CA THR A 354 -5.90 16.01 19.02
C THR A 354 -5.73 14.59 18.50
N VAL A 355 -4.60 13.96 18.85
CA VAL A 355 -4.24 12.61 18.41
C VAL A 355 -4.01 11.72 19.62
N PHE A 356 -4.78 10.65 19.73
CA PHE A 356 -4.69 9.69 20.83
C PHE A 356 -4.03 8.39 20.38
N LEU A 357 -3.15 7.86 21.24
CA LEU A 357 -2.41 6.64 20.99
C LEU A 357 -2.93 5.51 21.88
N ARG A 358 -3.02 4.30 21.32
CA ARG A 358 -3.23 3.06 22.06
C ARG A 358 -2.13 2.08 21.68
N ASN A 359 -1.40 1.55 22.67
CA ASN A 359 -0.26 0.66 22.46
C ASN A 359 0.77 1.20 21.44
N GLY A 360 1.09 2.50 21.53
CA GLY A 360 2.05 3.17 20.64
C GLY A 360 1.57 3.40 19.19
N ARG A 361 0.29 3.20 18.90
CA ARG A 361 -0.31 3.42 17.56
C ARG A 361 -1.44 4.44 17.64
N VAL A 362 -1.62 5.24 16.58
CA VAL A 362 -2.74 6.18 16.47
C VAL A 362 -4.05 5.40 16.42
N ASN A 363 -4.90 5.63 17.42
CA ASN A 363 -6.20 4.97 17.57
C ASN A 363 -7.36 5.92 17.26
N GLU A 364 -7.22 7.18 17.68
CA GLU A 364 -8.25 8.21 17.50
C GLU A 364 -7.61 9.53 17.07
N VAL A 365 -8.30 10.25 16.18
CA VAL A 365 -8.00 11.64 15.85
C VAL A 365 -9.26 12.47 15.94
N SER A 366 -9.23 13.54 16.75
CA SER A 366 -10.26 14.56 16.80
C SER A 366 -9.73 15.87 16.25
N ALA A 367 -10.27 16.30 15.11
CA ALA A 367 -9.90 17.54 14.44
C ALA A 367 -11.09 18.49 14.28
N ASN A 368 -12.02 18.45 15.24
CA ASN A 368 -13.22 19.28 15.22
C ASN A 368 -12.86 20.77 15.21
N ARG A 369 -13.49 21.53 14.30
CA ARG A 369 -13.33 22.99 14.18
C ARG A 369 -11.87 23.43 13.98
N THR A 370 -11.06 22.56 13.39
CA THR A 370 -9.65 22.84 13.08
C THR A 370 -9.48 23.41 11.67
N LYS A 371 -8.23 23.71 11.31
CA LYS A 371 -7.84 24.16 9.97
C LYS A 371 -7.70 23.01 8.96
N ILE A 372 -8.06 21.77 9.31
CA ILE A 372 -7.94 20.62 8.40
C ILE A 372 -8.79 20.84 7.14
N THR A 373 -8.15 20.58 6.00
CA THR A 373 -8.74 20.53 4.66
C THR A 373 -8.44 19.18 4.01
N ASP A 374 -8.90 18.98 2.77
CA ASP A 374 -8.63 17.77 1.98
C ASP A 374 -7.12 17.41 1.90
N ALA A 375 -6.24 18.43 1.86
CA ALA A 375 -4.80 18.23 1.82
C ALA A 375 -4.27 17.49 3.07
N GLN A 376 -4.76 17.84 4.26
CA GLN A 376 -4.30 17.23 5.52
C GLN A 376 -4.90 15.84 5.78
N ILE A 377 -5.99 15.47 5.09
CA ILE A 377 -6.55 14.11 5.21
C ILE A 377 -5.56 13.05 4.70
N THR A 378 -4.65 13.40 3.79
CA THR A 378 -3.59 12.50 3.33
C THR A 378 -2.65 12.03 4.45
N LEU A 379 -2.49 12.84 5.52
CA LEU A 379 -1.70 12.48 6.70
C LEU A 379 -2.35 11.34 7.50
N LEU A 380 -3.68 11.25 7.47
CA LEU A 380 -4.46 10.23 8.19
C LEU A 380 -4.43 8.88 7.47
N ALA A 381 -4.26 8.85 6.14
CA ALA A 381 -4.45 7.67 5.30
C ALA A 381 -3.57 6.45 5.68
N ASN A 382 -2.45 6.68 6.39
CA ASN A 382 -1.54 5.63 6.82
C ASN A 382 -1.81 5.09 8.23
N PHE A 383 -2.72 5.70 9.00
CA PHE A 383 -3.13 5.18 10.31
C PHE A 383 -4.22 4.10 10.15
N LYS A 384 -3.86 3.01 9.47
CA LYS A 384 -4.77 1.91 9.09
C LYS A 384 -5.44 1.19 10.28
N GLN A 385 -4.97 1.43 11.50
CA GLN A 385 -5.49 0.85 12.75
C GLN A 385 -6.40 1.82 13.52
N MET A 386 -6.61 3.04 13.01
CA MET A 386 -7.47 4.04 13.63
C MET A 386 -8.93 3.58 13.61
N THR A 387 -9.59 3.70 14.76
CA THR A 387 -10.99 3.29 14.97
C THR A 387 -11.94 4.50 15.03
N ASP A 388 -11.42 5.67 15.41
CA ASP A 388 -12.24 6.85 15.68
C ASP A 388 -11.68 8.09 14.97
N LEU A 389 -12.51 8.78 14.20
CA LEU A 389 -12.14 10.01 13.50
C LEU A 389 -13.26 11.06 13.60
N SER A 390 -12.94 12.21 14.18
CA SER A 390 -13.82 13.38 14.21
C SER A 390 -13.27 14.50 13.31
N LEU A 391 -14.07 14.95 12.35
CA LEU A 391 -13.76 16.05 11.43
C LEU A 391 -14.87 17.12 11.47
N GLU A 392 -15.61 17.21 12.58
CA GLU A 392 -16.75 18.11 12.71
C GLU A 392 -16.38 19.55 12.36
N ALA A 393 -17.22 20.21 11.56
CA ALA A 393 -17.07 21.61 11.22
C ALA A 393 -15.69 21.97 10.63
N THR A 394 -15.10 21.05 9.84
CA THR A 394 -13.90 21.28 9.03
C THR A 394 -14.27 21.56 7.57
N ARG A 395 -13.28 21.91 6.74
CA ARG A 395 -13.47 22.19 5.30
C ARG A 395 -13.30 20.96 4.40
N VAL A 396 -13.31 19.76 4.97
CA VAL A 396 -13.15 18.50 4.23
C VAL A 396 -14.33 18.32 3.28
N SER A 397 -14.04 17.95 2.04
CA SER A 397 -14.97 17.75 0.94
C SER A 397 -14.86 16.34 0.37
N ASP A 398 -15.59 16.08 -0.73
CA ASP A 398 -15.51 14.82 -1.47
C ASP A 398 -14.08 14.47 -1.92
N ALA A 399 -13.23 15.48 -2.20
CA ALA A 399 -11.84 15.25 -2.59
C ALA A 399 -11.02 14.62 -1.46
N GLY A 400 -11.17 15.09 -0.22
CA GLY A 400 -10.50 14.52 0.94
C GLY A 400 -11.05 13.14 1.31
N ALA A 401 -12.36 12.93 1.15
CA ALA A 401 -13.03 11.67 1.50
C ALA A 401 -12.50 10.45 0.72
N VAL A 402 -11.97 10.63 -0.48
CA VAL A 402 -11.34 9.56 -1.27
C VAL A 402 -10.21 8.87 -0.49
N HIS A 403 -9.50 9.61 0.36
CA HIS A 403 -8.40 9.06 1.15
C HIS A 403 -8.88 8.28 2.39
N LEU A 404 -10.09 8.56 2.89
CA LEU A 404 -10.64 7.88 4.07
C LEU A 404 -10.95 6.40 3.80
N ARG A 405 -11.19 6.01 2.55
CA ARG A 405 -11.47 4.61 2.16
C ARG A 405 -10.38 3.62 2.59
N HIS A 406 -9.16 4.08 2.90
CA HIS A 406 -8.06 3.23 3.34
C HIS A 406 -8.12 2.87 4.83
N LEU A 407 -8.96 3.56 5.61
CA LEU A 407 -9.10 3.39 7.05
C LEU A 407 -10.14 2.30 7.39
N GLN A 408 -9.87 1.08 6.93
CA GLN A 408 -10.80 -0.05 6.99
C GLN A 408 -11.15 -0.53 8.42
N GLN A 409 -10.48 0.00 9.45
CA GLN A 409 -10.77 -0.26 10.86
C GLN A 409 -11.63 0.82 11.52
N LEU A 410 -12.06 1.87 10.80
CA LEU A 410 -12.93 2.89 11.37
C LEU A 410 -14.29 2.32 11.80
N GLU A 411 -14.66 2.63 13.04
CA GLU A 411 -15.93 2.28 13.68
C GLU A 411 -16.76 3.55 13.94
N TRP A 412 -16.12 4.66 14.27
CA TRP A 412 -16.76 5.95 14.50
C TRP A 412 -16.19 7.04 13.60
N LEU A 413 -17.04 7.69 12.79
CA LEU A 413 -16.65 8.75 11.87
C LEU A 413 -17.63 9.92 11.92
N ASN A 414 -17.22 11.03 12.53
CA ASN A 414 -18.01 12.26 12.60
C ASN A 414 -17.61 13.26 11.51
N LEU A 415 -18.55 13.56 10.63
CA LEU A 415 -18.46 14.47 9.49
C LEU A 415 -19.51 15.58 9.56
N TYR A 416 -20.11 15.81 10.73
CA TYR A 416 -21.11 16.85 10.92
C TYR A 416 -20.55 18.23 10.53
N ARG A 417 -21.32 19.03 9.78
CA ARG A 417 -20.94 20.36 9.29
C ARG A 417 -19.67 20.40 8.42
N THR A 418 -19.38 19.33 7.70
CA THR A 418 -18.33 19.31 6.65
C THR A 418 -18.89 19.64 5.27
N GLN A 419 -18.04 19.67 4.24
CA GLN A 419 -18.44 19.91 2.84
C GLN A 419 -18.65 18.62 2.05
N ILE A 420 -18.81 17.47 2.73
CA ILE A 420 -19.04 16.17 2.11
C ILE A 420 -20.37 16.17 1.34
N GLY A 421 -20.35 15.60 0.14
CA GLY A 421 -21.50 15.34 -0.72
C GLY A 421 -21.58 13.86 -1.10
N ASN A 422 -22.25 13.60 -2.21
CA ASN A 422 -22.58 12.23 -2.64
C ASN A 422 -21.34 11.42 -3.05
N GLN A 423 -20.31 12.05 -3.64
CA GLN A 423 -19.09 11.34 -4.05
C GLN A 423 -18.23 10.95 -2.84
N GLY A 424 -18.21 11.79 -1.80
CA GLY A 424 -17.56 11.46 -0.54
C GLY A 424 -18.25 10.28 0.14
N LEU A 425 -19.59 10.25 0.12
CA LEU A 425 -20.37 9.13 0.64
C LEU A 425 -20.09 7.80 -0.07
N ARG A 426 -19.75 7.83 -1.37
CA ARG A 426 -19.28 6.64 -2.11
C ARG A 426 -17.98 6.05 -1.55
N SER A 427 -17.08 6.90 -1.06
CA SER A 427 -15.83 6.46 -0.43
C SER A 427 -16.10 5.94 0.99
N ILE A 428 -16.94 6.64 1.75
CA ILE A 428 -17.34 6.27 3.11
C ILE A 428 -18.11 4.95 3.13
N GLY A 429 -18.96 4.68 2.12
CA GLY A 429 -19.70 3.43 1.97
C GLY A 429 -18.84 2.16 1.82
N GLN A 430 -17.51 2.31 1.70
CA GLN A 430 -16.54 1.21 1.68
C GLN A 430 -16.02 0.84 3.08
N LEU A 431 -16.31 1.66 4.11
CA LEU A 431 -15.85 1.46 5.48
C LEU A 431 -16.80 0.55 6.25
N ARG A 432 -16.76 -0.75 5.95
CA ARG A 432 -17.74 -1.75 6.38
C ARG A 432 -17.82 -1.99 7.90
N ARG A 433 -16.87 -1.47 8.68
CA ARG A 433 -16.83 -1.55 10.14
C ARG A 433 -17.49 -0.37 10.84
N LEU A 434 -17.94 0.65 10.11
CA LEU A 434 -18.61 1.80 10.70
C LEU A 434 -19.86 1.39 11.46
N THR A 435 -19.92 1.82 12.71
CA THR A 435 -21.06 1.71 13.61
C THR A 435 -21.72 3.06 13.85
N HIS A 436 -20.97 4.17 13.77
CA HIS A 436 -21.49 5.51 14.02
C HIS A 436 -21.05 6.49 12.93
N LEU A 437 -22.03 7.14 12.29
CA LEU A 437 -21.80 8.11 11.21
C LEU A 437 -22.69 9.36 11.37
N PRO A 438 -22.30 10.33 12.21
CA PRO A 438 -22.85 11.68 12.15
C PRO A 438 -22.37 12.40 10.87
N ILE A 439 -23.28 12.71 9.94
CA ILE A 439 -23.00 13.41 8.67
C ILE A 439 -24.09 14.44 8.34
N GLY A 440 -24.60 15.11 9.38
CA GLY A 440 -25.59 16.19 9.22
C GLY A 440 -24.96 17.52 8.78
N ALA A 441 -25.80 18.41 8.24
CA ALA A 441 -25.45 19.76 7.77
C ALA A 441 -24.29 19.74 6.76
N THR A 442 -24.39 18.85 5.78
CA THR A 442 -23.44 18.65 4.70
C THR A 442 -24.12 18.91 3.34
N ARG A 443 -23.54 18.42 2.24
CA ARG A 443 -24.10 18.48 0.88
C ARG A 443 -24.69 17.15 0.42
N VAL A 444 -24.89 16.20 1.33
CA VAL A 444 -25.44 14.87 1.03
C VAL A 444 -26.93 14.98 0.66
N THR A 445 -27.33 14.30 -0.41
CA THR A 445 -28.72 14.20 -0.86
C THR A 445 -29.18 12.74 -0.90
N ASP A 446 -30.43 12.48 -1.32
CA ASP A 446 -30.99 11.14 -1.51
C ASP A 446 -30.07 10.22 -2.35
N ALA A 447 -29.42 10.77 -3.38
CA ALA A 447 -28.52 10.03 -4.25
C ALA A 447 -27.30 9.47 -3.49
N GLY A 448 -26.78 10.22 -2.52
CA GLY A 448 -25.66 9.77 -1.68
C GLY A 448 -26.02 8.54 -0.86
N LEU A 449 -27.24 8.50 -0.27
CA LEU A 449 -27.66 7.43 0.64
C LEU A 449 -27.64 6.03 0.02
N THR A 450 -27.70 5.92 -1.31
CA THR A 450 -27.53 4.65 -2.04
C THR A 450 -26.20 3.93 -1.72
N HIS A 451 -25.17 4.69 -1.34
CA HIS A 451 -23.86 4.17 -0.98
C HIS A 451 -23.77 3.63 0.45
N LEU A 452 -24.73 3.94 1.33
CA LEU A 452 -24.72 3.49 2.72
C LEU A 452 -25.33 2.10 2.93
N ARG A 453 -26.08 1.55 1.96
CA ARG A 453 -26.83 0.28 2.08
C ARG A 453 -26.01 -0.94 2.54
N ASN A 454 -24.70 -0.88 2.35
CA ASN A 454 -23.75 -1.95 2.69
C ASN A 454 -23.12 -1.79 4.09
N LEU A 455 -23.35 -0.69 4.79
CA LEU A 455 -22.87 -0.46 6.16
C LEU A 455 -23.76 -1.19 7.16
N LYS A 456 -23.82 -2.52 7.06
CA LYS A 456 -24.76 -3.36 7.82
C LYS A 456 -24.52 -3.36 9.34
N GLN A 457 -23.39 -2.83 9.79
CA GLN A 457 -23.01 -2.68 11.20
C GLN A 457 -23.39 -1.31 11.79
N LEU A 458 -24.03 -0.43 11.01
CA LEU A 458 -24.35 0.91 11.46
C LEU A 458 -25.43 0.88 12.56
N VAL A 459 -25.08 1.44 13.71
CA VAL A 459 -25.91 1.59 14.93
C VAL A 459 -26.48 3.01 15.01
N TYR A 460 -25.69 4.01 14.64
CA TYR A 460 -26.11 5.42 14.62
C TYR A 460 -25.86 6.08 13.26
N LEU A 461 -26.88 6.75 12.73
CA LEU A 461 -26.80 7.58 11.53
C LEU A 461 -27.39 8.97 11.77
N GLY A 462 -26.55 10.00 11.61
CA GLY A 462 -26.98 11.39 11.72
C GLY A 462 -27.06 12.08 10.37
N LEU A 463 -28.25 12.50 9.94
CA LEU A 463 -28.51 13.16 8.65
C LEU A 463 -29.11 14.56 8.80
N ARG A 464 -29.12 15.11 10.02
CA ARG A 464 -29.75 16.40 10.35
C ARG A 464 -29.42 17.48 9.34
N GLY A 465 -30.39 18.27 8.88
CA GLY A 465 -30.14 19.47 8.08
C GLY A 465 -29.64 19.20 6.65
N ASN A 466 -29.62 17.95 6.20
CA ASN A 466 -29.40 17.62 4.80
C ASN A 466 -30.75 17.62 4.03
N PRO A 467 -30.75 17.89 2.71
CA PRO A 467 -31.97 17.88 1.88
C PRO A 467 -32.45 16.45 1.55
N ILE A 468 -32.61 15.60 2.57
CA ILE A 468 -33.09 14.21 2.44
C ILE A 468 -34.61 14.17 2.39
N THR A 469 -35.16 13.37 1.49
CA THR A 469 -36.61 13.15 1.34
C THR A 469 -37.00 11.70 1.65
N ASP A 470 -38.30 11.40 1.54
CA ASP A 470 -38.84 10.04 1.65
C ASP A 470 -38.16 9.04 0.67
N ALA A 471 -37.70 9.52 -0.50
CA ALA A 471 -37.03 8.68 -1.48
C ALA A 471 -35.63 8.25 -1.00
N GLY A 472 -34.89 9.14 -0.33
CA GLY A 472 -33.56 8.84 0.20
C GLY A 472 -33.60 7.82 1.32
N VAL A 473 -34.54 7.95 2.26
CA VAL A 473 -34.63 7.04 3.42
C VAL A 473 -35.01 5.61 3.04
N MET A 474 -35.55 5.38 1.83
CA MET A 474 -35.75 4.03 1.28
C MET A 474 -34.46 3.21 1.27
N GLN A 475 -33.32 3.85 1.01
CA GLN A 475 -32.01 3.19 1.00
C GLN A 475 -31.54 2.75 2.40
N LEU A 476 -32.15 3.30 3.46
CA LEU A 476 -31.80 3.03 4.86
C LEU A 476 -32.59 1.87 5.47
N SER A 477 -33.68 1.43 4.85
CA SER A 477 -34.55 0.32 5.31
C SER A 477 -33.79 -1.01 5.53
N GLU A 478 -32.63 -1.11 4.91
CA GLU A 478 -31.71 -2.24 4.91
C GLU A 478 -30.69 -2.23 6.06
N LEU A 479 -30.62 -1.15 6.84
CA LEU A 479 -29.72 -0.95 7.97
C LEU A 479 -30.36 -1.39 9.28
N ARG A 480 -30.70 -2.68 9.36
CA ARG A 480 -31.50 -3.27 10.45
C ARG A 480 -30.85 -3.24 11.85
N GLN A 481 -29.59 -2.81 11.94
CA GLN A 481 -28.85 -2.62 13.19
C GLN A 481 -28.99 -1.21 13.76
N LEU A 482 -29.66 -0.28 13.06
CA LEU A 482 -29.83 1.09 13.53
C LEU A 482 -30.64 1.13 14.83
N GLU A 483 -30.03 1.73 15.85
CA GLU A 483 -30.64 2.07 17.12
C GLU A 483 -30.90 3.58 17.24
N GLY A 484 -30.11 4.40 16.55
CA GLY A 484 -30.29 5.86 16.52
C GLY A 484 -30.32 6.42 15.09
N LEU A 485 -31.36 7.18 14.75
CA LEU A 485 -31.50 7.81 13.44
C LEU A 485 -31.94 9.27 13.57
N HIS A 486 -31.05 10.20 13.19
CA HIS A 486 -31.33 11.63 13.26
C HIS A 486 -31.71 12.20 11.89
N LEU A 487 -32.98 12.54 11.71
CA LEU A 487 -33.56 13.10 10.48
C LEU A 487 -34.11 14.53 10.66
N GLY A 488 -33.88 15.16 11.81
CA GLY A 488 -34.33 16.53 12.03
C GLY A 488 -33.83 17.51 10.96
N GLU A 489 -34.61 18.55 10.66
CA GLU A 489 -34.31 19.54 9.61
C GLU A 489 -34.12 18.93 8.21
N THR A 490 -34.69 17.75 7.95
CA THR A 490 -34.77 17.17 6.61
C THR A 490 -36.17 17.36 6.02
N ARG A 491 -36.38 16.89 4.78
CA ARG A 491 -37.69 16.94 4.09
C ARG A 491 -38.44 15.60 4.16
N VAL A 492 -38.10 14.75 5.13
CA VAL A 492 -38.81 13.49 5.39
C VAL A 492 -40.23 13.79 5.89
N GLY A 493 -41.18 13.00 5.43
CA GLY A 493 -42.59 13.03 5.82
C GLY A 493 -43.13 11.64 6.13
N ASP A 494 -44.46 11.52 6.14
CA ASP A 494 -45.14 10.30 6.62
C ASP A 494 -44.79 9.04 5.81
N LYS A 495 -44.51 9.18 4.50
CA LYS A 495 -44.12 8.02 3.67
C LYS A 495 -42.75 7.50 4.06
N GLY A 496 -41.80 8.39 4.36
CA GLY A 496 -40.47 8.01 4.84
C GLY A 496 -40.53 7.31 6.17
N ILE A 497 -41.34 7.79 7.12
CA ILE A 497 -41.55 7.09 8.41
C ILE A 497 -42.15 5.70 8.20
N ARG A 498 -43.13 5.55 7.29
CA ARG A 498 -43.70 4.25 6.96
C ARG A 498 -42.65 3.26 6.45
N ILE A 499 -41.78 3.72 5.56
CA ILE A 499 -40.66 2.93 5.01
C ILE A 499 -39.69 2.51 6.12
N LEU A 500 -39.38 3.43 7.04
CA LEU A 500 -38.47 3.17 8.17
C LEU A 500 -39.07 2.22 9.22
N GLY A 501 -40.36 1.89 9.16
CA GLY A 501 -41.01 0.92 10.04
C GLY A 501 -40.37 -0.48 10.06
N THR A 502 -39.49 -0.79 9.10
CA THR A 502 -38.69 -2.03 9.09
C THR A 502 -37.54 -2.02 10.12
N LEU A 503 -37.14 -0.85 10.61
CA LEU A 503 -36.01 -0.67 11.54
C LEU A 503 -36.45 -0.93 12.98
N ARG A 504 -36.73 -2.19 13.29
CA ARG A 504 -37.31 -2.63 14.58
C ARG A 504 -36.44 -2.37 15.81
N ARG A 505 -35.13 -2.14 15.63
CA ARG A 505 -34.17 -1.86 16.71
C ARG A 505 -34.04 -0.38 17.06
N LEU A 506 -34.78 0.51 16.38
CA LEU A 506 -34.70 1.94 16.65
C LEU A 506 -35.14 2.25 18.08
N GLN A 507 -34.21 2.84 18.83
CA GLN A 507 -34.40 3.34 20.18
C GLN A 507 -34.49 4.87 20.23
N LYS A 508 -33.80 5.57 19.31
CA LYS A 508 -33.76 7.03 19.26
C LYS A 508 -34.07 7.54 17.86
N LEU A 509 -35.09 8.38 17.74
CA LEU A 509 -35.53 8.94 16.46
C LEU A 509 -35.72 10.46 16.59
N TRP A 510 -34.92 11.23 15.85
CA TRP A 510 -35.06 12.68 15.80
C TRP A 510 -35.72 13.13 14.51
N LEU A 511 -36.91 13.73 14.63
CA LEU A 511 -37.75 14.23 13.55
C LEU A 511 -38.04 15.73 13.68
N ASP A 512 -37.30 16.44 14.53
CA ASP A 512 -37.48 17.89 14.72
C ASP A 512 -37.49 18.63 13.37
N GLN A 513 -38.41 19.56 13.16
CA GLN A 513 -38.51 20.36 11.93
C GLN A 513 -38.63 19.53 10.64
N THR A 514 -39.35 18.40 10.69
CA THR A 514 -39.72 17.62 9.49
C THR A 514 -41.19 17.81 9.11
N SER A 515 -41.60 17.28 7.96
CA SER A 515 -43.00 17.37 7.49
C SER A 515 -43.90 16.24 8.01
N VAL A 516 -43.44 15.48 9.01
CA VAL A 516 -44.17 14.37 9.63
C VAL A 516 -45.43 14.88 10.33
N SER A 517 -46.56 14.21 10.11
CA SER A 517 -47.89 14.54 10.63
C SER A 517 -48.50 13.37 11.41
N ASP A 518 -49.73 13.55 11.89
CA ASP A 518 -50.48 12.51 12.60
C ASP A 518 -50.63 11.20 11.80
N ARG A 519 -50.50 11.25 10.47
CA ARG A 519 -50.55 10.07 9.59
C ARG A 519 -49.38 9.10 9.79
N ALA A 520 -48.27 9.54 10.38
CA ALA A 520 -47.15 8.66 10.70
C ALA A 520 -47.29 7.93 12.04
N ILE A 521 -48.24 8.34 12.90
CA ILE A 521 -48.37 7.82 14.27
C ILE A 521 -48.54 6.30 14.27
N ASP A 522 -49.36 5.75 13.37
CA ASP A 522 -49.59 4.30 13.28
C ASP A 522 -48.31 3.51 13.00
N THR A 523 -47.31 4.12 12.36
CA THR A 523 -45.98 3.51 12.18
C THR A 523 -45.06 3.82 13.36
N LEU A 524 -45.08 5.04 13.89
CA LEU A 524 -44.24 5.42 15.03
C LEU A 524 -44.49 4.53 16.25
N VAL A 525 -45.75 4.13 16.49
CA VAL A 525 -46.11 3.24 17.61
C VAL A 525 -45.70 1.77 17.39
N GLN A 526 -45.24 1.40 16.18
CA GLN A 526 -44.74 0.06 15.87
C GLN A 526 -43.26 -0.13 16.20
N PHE A 527 -42.52 0.95 16.51
CA PHE A 527 -41.15 0.86 17.00
C PHE A 527 -41.17 0.43 18.48
N GLN A 528 -41.10 -0.88 18.70
CA GLN A 528 -41.28 -1.49 20.02
C GLN A 528 -40.20 -1.08 21.04
N ASP A 529 -38.99 -0.79 20.55
CA ASP A 529 -37.83 -0.44 21.37
C ASP A 529 -37.62 1.09 21.47
N LEU A 530 -38.54 1.92 20.95
CA LEU A 530 -38.35 3.37 20.92
C LEU A 530 -38.37 3.96 22.34
N ARG A 531 -37.28 4.64 22.69
CA ARG A 531 -37.03 5.26 24.00
C ARG A 531 -37.02 6.78 23.93
N GLU A 532 -36.55 7.36 22.83
CA GLU A 532 -36.49 8.81 22.64
C GLU A 532 -37.06 9.18 21.27
N LEU A 533 -38.06 10.06 21.26
CA LEU A 533 -38.68 10.57 20.04
C LEU A 533 -38.74 12.10 20.10
N HIS A 534 -37.98 12.75 19.23
CA HIS A 534 -37.96 14.22 19.11
C HIS A 534 -38.81 14.67 17.94
N ILE A 535 -39.82 15.48 18.20
CA ILE A 535 -40.86 15.87 17.22
C ILE A 535 -41.20 17.37 17.30
N ARG A 536 -40.26 18.20 17.77
CA ARG A 536 -40.46 19.65 17.84
C ARG A 536 -40.64 20.20 16.44
N GLN A 537 -41.56 21.15 16.29
CA GLN A 537 -41.82 21.81 15.01
C GLN A 537 -42.13 20.83 13.86
N THR A 538 -42.75 19.68 14.17
CA THR A 538 -43.39 18.79 13.18
C THR A 538 -44.82 19.23 12.89
N ARG A 539 -45.52 18.53 11.99
CA ARG A 539 -46.95 18.68 11.74
C ARG A 539 -47.81 17.74 12.59
N ILE A 540 -47.24 17.11 13.62
CA ILE A 540 -48.00 16.30 14.58
C ILE A 540 -48.78 17.26 15.48
N THR A 541 -50.11 17.09 15.50
CA THR A 541 -51.02 17.96 16.25
C THR A 541 -50.91 17.72 17.75
N ALA A 542 -51.48 18.62 18.57
CA ALA A 542 -51.58 18.40 20.00
C ALA A 542 -52.31 17.08 20.35
N MET A 543 -53.36 16.73 19.58
CA MET A 543 -54.05 15.45 19.71
C MET A 543 -53.16 14.28 19.32
N GLY A 544 -52.38 14.40 18.25
CA GLY A 544 -51.39 13.41 17.83
C GLY A 544 -50.30 13.17 18.89
N LYS A 545 -49.77 14.24 19.49
CA LYS A 545 -48.81 14.16 20.61
C LYS A 545 -49.41 13.45 21.82
N ALA A 546 -50.65 13.77 22.21
CA ALA A 546 -51.37 13.09 23.28
C ALA A 546 -51.57 11.59 22.97
N ARG A 547 -51.88 11.25 21.71
CA ARG A 547 -51.97 9.87 21.25
C ARG A 547 -50.63 9.14 21.35
N LEU A 548 -49.53 9.76 20.94
CA LEU A 548 -48.18 9.19 21.09
C LEU A 548 -47.82 8.97 22.56
N LYS A 549 -48.06 9.95 23.45
CA LYS A 549 -47.84 9.81 24.91
C LYS A 549 -48.58 8.59 25.49
N ARG A 550 -49.82 8.36 25.05
CA ARG A 550 -50.62 7.21 25.49
C ARG A 550 -50.13 5.88 24.90
N GLN A 551 -49.73 5.85 23.63
CA GLN A 551 -49.39 4.60 22.91
C GLN A 551 -47.91 4.21 23.04
N LEU A 552 -47.03 5.14 23.43
CA LEU A 552 -45.61 4.91 23.68
C LEU A 552 -45.25 5.33 25.13
N PRO A 553 -45.83 4.70 26.16
CA PRO A 553 -45.67 5.15 27.55
C PRO A 553 -44.24 5.01 28.09
N LYS A 554 -43.39 4.22 27.43
CA LYS A 554 -41.96 4.02 27.77
C LYS A 554 -41.02 4.93 26.95
N CYS A 555 -41.54 5.67 25.98
CA CYS A 555 -40.76 6.58 25.13
C CYS A 555 -40.84 8.00 25.69
N GLN A 556 -39.68 8.61 25.93
CA GLN A 556 -39.58 10.04 26.21
C GLN A 556 -39.86 10.82 24.93
N LEU A 557 -40.86 11.70 25.00
CA LEU A 557 -41.26 12.58 23.90
C LEU A 557 -40.69 13.97 24.14
N PHE A 558 -39.88 14.45 23.20
CA PHE A 558 -39.36 15.82 23.18
C PHE A 558 -40.18 16.64 22.17
N ASP A 559 -41.17 17.37 22.66
CA ASP A 559 -42.22 18.00 21.85
C ASP A 559 -42.45 19.50 22.12
N SER A 560 -41.73 20.11 23.08
CA SER A 560 -41.71 21.54 23.41
C SER A 560 -40.38 22.21 23.01
N ALA A 561 -40.37 23.54 22.92
CA ALA A 561 -39.22 24.33 22.46
C ALA A 561 -38.35 24.87 23.61
N ASP A 562 -38.53 24.36 24.84
CA ASP A 562 -37.87 24.88 26.05
C ASP A 562 -36.42 24.41 26.20
#